data_AF-A0A7V8EJ01-F1
#
_entry.id   AF-A0A7V8EJ01-F1
#
_cell.length_a   1.000
_cell.length_b   1.000
_cell.length_c   1.000
_cell.angle_alpha   90.00
_cell.angle_beta   90.00
_cell.angle_gamma   90.00
#
_symmetry.space_group_name_H-M   'P 1'
#
loop_
_entity.id
_entity.type
_entity.pdbx_description
1 polymer ?
#
loop_
_entity_poly.entity_id
_entity_poly.type
_entity_poly.pdbx_seq_one_letter_code
_entity_poly.pdbx_strand_id
1 'polypeptide(L)' 'MKKKPTQRPMSPLMVQVLKDIAAGRGAYHGCSGRSEHGGRHGTIVALAKRGLIAGNNELTEAGREHAAKA' A
#
# COMPACT_ATOMS: atom_id res chain seq x y z
N MET A 1 -21.52 12.32 -17.25
CA MET A 1 -21.17 11.89 -15.87
C MET A 1 -20.09 10.81 -15.94
N LYS A 2 -18.83 11.10 -15.62
CA LYS A 2 -17.78 10.06 -15.59
C LYS A 2 -18.02 9.21 -14.33
N LYS A 3 -18.33 7.92 -14.50
CA LYS A 3 -18.44 6.97 -13.38
C LYS A 3 -17.13 7.01 -12.59
N LYS A 4 -17.18 7.34 -11.28
CA LYS A 4 -16.03 7.11 -10.39
C LYS A 4 -15.68 5.63 -10.50
N PRO A 5 -14.45 5.23 -10.86
CA PRO A 5 -14.09 3.83 -10.90
C PRO A 5 -14.35 3.27 -9.50
N THR A 6 -15.20 2.25 -9.41
CA THR A 6 -15.42 1.51 -8.17
C THR A 6 -14.05 1.04 -7.69
N GLN A 7 -13.59 1.54 -6.54
CA GLN A 7 -12.28 1.16 -6.03
C GLN A 7 -12.30 -0.35 -5.83
N ARG A 8 -11.44 -1.07 -6.57
CA ARG A 8 -11.31 -2.52 -6.41
C ARG A 8 -10.98 -2.82 -4.94
N PRO A 9 -11.50 -3.92 -4.37
CA PRO A 9 -11.17 -4.30 -3.01
C PRO A 9 -9.64 -4.37 -2.80
N MET A 10 -9.20 -4.12 -1.57
CA MET A 10 -7.78 -4.30 -1.24
C MET A 10 -7.41 -5.78 -1.33
N SER A 11 -6.28 -6.07 -1.95
CA SER A 11 -5.71 -7.42 -1.87
C SER A 11 -5.11 -7.65 -0.48
N PRO A 12 -4.97 -8.92 -0.03
CA PRO A 12 -4.29 -9.23 1.23
C PRO A 12 -2.88 -8.63 1.32
N LEU A 13 -2.14 -8.62 0.20
CA LEU A 13 -0.80 -8.01 0.15
C LEU A 13 -0.83 -6.49 0.35
N MET A 14 -1.83 -5.78 -0.19
CA MET A 14 -1.99 -4.34 0.05
C MET A 14 -2.18 -4.04 1.53
N VAL A 15 -3.02 -4.82 2.20
CA VAL A 15 -3.26 -4.69 3.64
C VAL A 15 -1.99 -4.95 4.43
N GLN A 16 -1.26 -6.03 4.10
CA GLN A 16 -0.01 -6.36 4.76
C GLN A 16 1.03 -5.23 4.63
N VAL A 17 1.19 -4.67 3.42
CA VAL A 17 2.10 -3.53 3.18
C VAL A 17 1.75 -2.33 4.06
N LEU A 18 0.46 -1.97 4.14
CA LEU A 18 0.02 -0.86 5.01
C LEU A 18 0.34 -1.13 6.48
N LYS A 19 0.11 -2.36 6.95
CA LYS A 19 0.44 -2.77 8.33
C LYS A 19 1.94 -2.72 8.61
N ASP A 20 2.77 -3.16 7.65
CA ASP A 20 4.23 -3.12 7.79
C ASP A 20 4.76 -1.68 7.87
N ILE A 21 4.22 -0.78 7.05
CA ILE A 21 4.60 0.64 7.10
C ILE A 21 4.10 1.28 8.40
N ALA A 22 2.86 0.99 8.82
CA ALA A 22 2.31 1.48 10.08
C ALA A 22 3.11 1.01 11.30
N ALA A 23 3.64 -0.23 11.25
CA ALA A 23 4.50 -0.80 12.29
C ALA A 23 5.95 -0.31 12.23
N GLY A 24 6.30 0.61 11.33
CA GLY A 24 7.67 1.13 11.18
C GLY A 24 8.66 0.16 10.52
N ARG A 25 8.18 -0.99 9.98
CA ARG A 25 9.04 -1.98 9.31
C ARG A 25 9.45 -1.57 7.89
N GLY A 26 8.71 -0.63 7.30
CA GLY A 26 8.97 -0.08 5.98
C GLY A 26 8.24 -0.79 4.84
N ALA A 27 8.14 -0.11 3.69
CA ALA A 27 7.30 -0.55 2.57
C ALA A 27 7.80 -1.81 1.85
N TYR A 28 9.09 -2.12 1.95
CA TYR A 28 9.72 -3.30 1.34
C TYR A 28 10.10 -4.38 2.36
N HIS A 29 9.54 -4.32 3.56
CA HIS A 29 9.80 -5.34 4.59
C HIS A 29 9.51 -6.75 4.05
N GLY A 30 10.41 -7.69 4.36
CA GLY A 30 10.30 -9.09 3.96
C GLY A 30 10.65 -9.39 2.51
N CYS A 31 11.08 -8.40 1.72
CA CYS A 31 11.60 -8.66 0.37
C CYS A 31 13.08 -9.08 0.44
N SER A 32 13.40 -10.21 -0.16
CA SER A 32 14.73 -10.86 -0.15
C SER A 32 15.41 -10.90 -1.53
N GLY A 33 14.67 -10.61 -2.60
CA GLY A 33 15.21 -10.66 -3.97
C GLY A 33 14.51 -9.73 -4.97
N ARG A 34 15.12 -9.54 -6.15
CA ARG A 34 14.64 -8.63 -7.20
C ARG A 34 13.18 -8.87 -7.60
N SER A 35 12.78 -10.13 -7.72
CA SER A 35 11.41 -10.49 -8.12
C SER A 35 10.37 -10.07 -7.06
N GLU A 36 10.69 -10.27 -5.77
CA GLU A 36 9.82 -9.86 -4.67
C GLU A 36 9.71 -8.35 -4.57
N HIS A 37 10.82 -7.62 -4.74
CA HIS A 37 10.81 -6.17 -4.85
C HIS A 37 9.95 -5.67 -6.01
N GLY A 38 10.00 -6.33 -7.18
CA GLY A 38 9.16 -6.00 -8.33
C GLY A 38 7.67 -6.15 -8.03
N GLY A 39 7.27 -7.27 -7.42
CA GLY A 39 5.88 -7.50 -6.99
C GLY A 39 5.41 -6.52 -5.91
N ARG A 40 6.27 -6.24 -4.93
CA ARG A 40 6.02 -5.27 -3.85
C ARG A 40 5.88 -3.85 -4.40
N HIS A 41 6.73 -3.46 -5.34
CA HIS A 41 6.69 -2.15 -5.97
C HIS A 41 5.35 -1.90 -6.67
N GLY A 42 4.84 -2.87 -7.42
CA GLY A 42 3.50 -2.78 -8.04
C GLY A 42 2.39 -2.54 -7.01
N THR A 43 2.50 -3.16 -5.83
CA THR A 43 1.55 -2.97 -4.73
C THR A 43 1.64 -1.56 -4.15
N ILE A 44 2.85 -1.06 -3.91
CA ILE A 44 3.09 0.30 -3.41
C ILE A 44 2.54 1.34 -4.38
N VAL A 45 2.80 1.19 -5.69
CA VAL A 45 2.25 2.09 -6.73
C VAL A 45 0.73 2.06 -6.73
N ALA A 46 0.12 0.89 -6.58
CA ALA A 46 -1.33 0.77 -6.52
C ALA A 46 -1.92 1.43 -5.25
N LEU A 47 -1.24 1.35 -4.11
CA LEU A 47 -1.62 2.04 -2.87
C LEU A 47 -1.44 3.57 -2.98
N ALA A 48 -0.37 4.02 -3.63
CA ALA A 48 -0.13 5.44 -3.90
C ALA A 48 -1.20 6.03 -4.83
N LYS A 49 -1.59 5.31 -5.88
CA LYS A 49 -2.72 5.69 -6.77
C LYS A 49 -4.06 5.78 -6.03
N ARG A 50 -4.20 5.08 -4.90
CA ARG A 50 -5.38 5.16 -4.01
C ARG A 50 -5.26 6.28 -2.97
N GLY A 51 -4.13 6.99 -2.90
CA GLY A 51 -3.90 8.06 -1.94
C GLY A 51 -3.62 7.57 -0.51
N LEU A 52 -3.21 6.31 -0.34
CA LEU A 52 -2.94 5.70 0.97
C LEU A 52 -1.46 5.79 1.36
N ILE A 53 -0.59 5.95 0.37
CA ILE A 53 0.85 6.07 0.54
C ILE A 53 1.32 7.28 -0.28
N ALA A 54 2.24 8.06 0.29
CA ALA A 54 2.89 9.19 -0.37
C ALA A 54 4.10 8.72 -1.23
N GLY A 55 4.64 9.62 -2.06
CA GLY A 55 5.75 9.29 -2.96
C GLY A 55 7.05 8.83 -2.26
N ASN A 56 7.19 9.10 -0.97
CA ASN A 56 8.28 8.65 -0.10
C ASN A 56 8.02 7.29 0.59
N ASN A 57 6.95 6.59 0.21
CA ASN A 57 6.50 5.33 0.82
C ASN A 57 5.97 5.45 2.26
N GLU A 58 5.66 6.66 2.72
CA GLU A 58 5.01 6.87 4.03
C GLU A 58 3.49 6.82 3.91
N LEU A 59 2.81 6.46 5.01
CA LEU A 59 1.35 6.49 5.06
C LEU A 59 0.82 7.91 5.03
N THR A 60 -0.18 8.15 4.19
CA THR A 60 -1.05 9.32 4.33
C THR A 60 -1.99 9.15 5.52
N GLU A 61 -2.75 10.19 5.86
CA GLU A 61 -3.79 10.09 6.89
C GLU A 61 -4.81 8.98 6.57
N ALA A 62 -5.30 8.94 5.32
CA ALA A 62 -6.18 7.87 4.85
C ALA A 62 -5.51 6.48 4.94
N GLY A 63 -4.20 6.40 4.66
CA GLY A 63 -3.42 5.17 4.83
C GLY A 63 -3.37 4.70 6.28
N ARG A 64 -3.17 5.60 7.23
CA ARG A 64 -3.15 5.30 8.67
C ARG A 64 -4.51 4.82 9.17
N GLU A 65 -5.59 5.47 8.76
CA GLU A 65 -6.95 5.03 9.11
C GLU A 65 -7.25 3.63 8.56
N HIS A 66 -6.85 3.36 7.32
CA HIS A 66 -7.01 2.04 6.72
C HIS A 66 -6.19 0.98 7.45
N ALA A 67 -4.94 1.29 7.81
CA ALA A 67 -4.08 0.38 8.56
C ALA A 67 -4.65 0.07 9.96
N ALA A 68 -5.33 1.03 10.60
CA ALA A 68 -5.96 0.84 11.89
C ALA A 68 -7.26 0.01 11.83
N LYS A 69 -7.97 0.02 10.70
CA LYS A 69 -9.23 -0.72 10.49
C LYS A 69 -9.05 -2.12 9.93
N ALA A 70 -7.90 -2.41 9.32
CA ALA A 70 -7.61 -3.66 8.62
C ALA A 70 -6.96 -4.72 9.50
#